data_AF-A0AAN6II89-F1
#
_entry.id   AF-A0AAN6II89-F1
#
_cell.length_a   1.000
_cell.length_b   1.000
_cell.length_c   1.000
_cell.angle_alpha   90.00
_cell.angle_beta   90.00
_cell.angle_gamma   90.00
#
_symmetry.space_group_name_H-M   'P 1'
#
loop_
_entity.id
_entity.type
_entity.pdbx_description
1 polymer ?
#
loop_
_entity_poly.entity_id
_entity_poly.type
_entity_poly.pdbx_seq_one_letter_code
_entity_poly.pdbx_strand_id
1 'polypeptide(L)'
;MSRCHLIASKTVLLKTRKPFTTSSFKMVKSDEDVIKDFNNTVNMTADELEKWLKGGDSQTSGWSKNDGSGESIGHESGRKIIEILKKNPKKDPSKYDGDDLQHMRRVAAYNKRHLAQEEKAKEDTSSNSYKSLKNWGHDAQKS
;
A
#
# COMPACT_ATOMS: atom_id res chain seq x y z
N MET A 1 -19.32 75.76 23.66
CA MET A 1 -19.19 74.42 24.24
C MET A 1 -18.68 73.48 23.15
N SER A 2 -17.51 72.90 23.40
CA SER A 2 -16.75 72.05 22.50
C SER A 2 -17.40 70.68 22.27
N ARG A 3 -17.35 70.17 21.03
CA ARG A 3 -16.51 69.02 20.63
C ARG A 3 -16.98 68.45 19.29
N CYS A 4 -16.16 68.67 18.26
CA CYS A 4 -16.03 67.73 17.14
C CYS A 4 -15.77 66.32 17.68
N HIS A 5 -16.44 65.30 17.16
CA HIS A 5 -15.98 63.92 17.20
C HIS A 5 -16.12 63.28 15.82
N LEU A 6 -14.96 63.18 15.19
CA LEU A 6 -14.56 62.34 14.08
C LEU A 6 -14.65 60.87 14.50
N ILE A 7 -15.37 59.97 13.81
CA ILE A 7 -15.05 58.52 13.81
C ILE A 7 -15.44 57.84 12.48
N ALA A 8 -14.38 57.59 11.68
CA ALA A 8 -14.03 56.42 10.88
C ALA A 8 -15.02 55.74 9.90
N SER A 9 -14.71 55.95 8.61
CA SER A 9 -15.02 55.03 7.50
C SER A 9 -14.51 53.62 7.78
N LYS A 10 -15.39 52.62 7.75
CA LYS A 10 -15.00 51.20 7.71
C LYS A 10 -14.92 50.76 6.26
N THR A 11 -13.69 50.69 5.74
CA THR A 11 -13.34 50.05 4.47
C THR A 11 -13.68 48.57 4.55
N VAL A 12 -14.65 48.12 3.76
CA VAL A 12 -14.97 46.70 3.58
C VAL A 12 -13.97 46.12 2.57
N LEU A 13 -13.01 45.36 3.08
CA LEU A 13 -12.02 44.61 2.30
C LEU A 13 -12.73 43.46 1.56
N LEU A 14 -12.88 43.57 0.24
CA LEU A 14 -13.33 42.48 -0.63
C LEU A 14 -12.31 41.33 -0.59
N LYS A 15 -12.59 40.30 0.20
CA LYS A 15 -11.82 39.05 0.21
C LYS A 15 -12.21 38.24 -1.03
N THR A 16 -11.43 38.36 -2.09
CA THR A 16 -11.51 37.51 -3.27
C THR A 16 -11.38 36.05 -2.84
N ARG A 17 -12.47 35.27 -3.00
CA ARG A 17 -12.42 33.82 -2.81
C ARG A 17 -11.72 33.22 -4.02
N LYS A 18 -10.48 32.77 -3.86
CA LYS A 18 -9.79 31.95 -4.84
C LYS A 18 -10.63 30.68 -5.10
N PRO A 19 -10.82 30.25 -6.36
CA PRO A 19 -11.50 29.00 -6.63
C PRO A 19 -10.63 27.86 -6.07
N PHE A 20 -11.23 27.08 -5.17
CA PHE A 20 -10.63 25.87 -4.64
C PHE A 20 -10.75 24.81 -5.74
N THR A 21 -9.72 24.68 -6.58
CA THR A 21 -9.63 23.58 -7.56
C THR A 21 -9.28 22.31 -6.81
N THR A 22 -10.28 21.64 -6.23
CA THR A 22 -10.12 20.25 -5.82
C THR A 22 -10.23 19.38 -7.06
N SER A 23 -9.10 19.10 -7.68
CA SER A 23 -8.96 17.92 -8.52
C SER A 23 -7.61 17.29 -8.22
N SER A 24 -7.53 16.62 -7.07
CA SER A 24 -6.52 15.57 -6.90
C SER A 24 -7.02 14.36 -7.69
N PHE A 25 -6.85 14.42 -9.01
CA PHE A 25 -6.89 13.23 -9.85
C PHE A 25 -5.69 12.40 -9.40
N LYS A 26 -5.93 11.46 -8.47
CA LYS A 26 -4.93 10.49 -8.05
C LYS A 26 -4.57 9.72 -9.32
N MET A 27 -3.43 10.04 -9.95
CA MET A 27 -2.95 9.32 -11.14
C MET A 27 -2.87 7.84 -10.76
N VAL A 28 -3.87 7.08 -11.20
CA VAL A 28 -3.93 5.65 -11.05
C VAL A 28 -2.79 5.17 -11.97
N LYS A 29 -1.63 4.82 -11.39
CA LYS A 29 -0.46 4.29 -12.13
C LYS A 29 -0.86 3.37 -13.29
N SER A 30 -0.13 3.40 -14.40
CA SER A 30 -0.45 2.48 -15.50
C SER A 30 -0.31 1.02 -15.06
N ASP A 31 -0.91 0.10 -15.80
CA ASP A 31 -0.83 -1.31 -15.48
C ASP A 31 0.61 -1.82 -15.61
N GLU A 32 1.38 -1.29 -16.55
CA GLU A 32 2.81 -1.57 -16.70
C GLU A 32 3.61 -1.13 -15.45
N ASP A 33 3.32 0.06 -14.91
CA ASP A 33 3.95 0.55 -13.68
C ASP A 33 3.55 -0.29 -12.46
N VAL A 34 2.31 -0.80 -12.44
CA VAL A 34 1.86 -1.73 -11.39
C VAL A 34 2.61 -3.05 -11.48
N ILE A 35 2.72 -3.63 -12.67
CA ILE A 35 3.44 -4.88 -12.91
C ILE A 35 4.91 -4.72 -12.53
N LYS A 36 5.54 -3.62 -12.94
CA LYS A 36 6.93 -3.32 -12.60
C LYS A 36 7.12 -3.20 -11.10
N ASP A 37 6.27 -2.44 -10.41
CA ASP A 37 6.38 -2.26 -8.97
C ASP A 37 6.12 -3.55 -8.19
N PHE A 38 5.16 -4.35 -8.61
CA PHE A 38 4.91 -5.66 -8.02
C PHE A 38 6.14 -6.55 -8.15
N ASN A 39 6.70 -6.67 -9.36
CA ASN A 39 7.87 -7.50 -9.61
C ASN A 39 9.14 -7.02 -8.89
N ASN A 40 9.24 -5.72 -8.61
CA ASN A 40 10.33 -5.14 -7.84
C ASN A 40 10.16 -5.33 -6.32
N THR A 41 8.91 -5.45 -5.85
CA THR A 41 8.61 -5.55 -4.42
C THR A 41 8.40 -6.98 -3.95
N VAL A 42 7.92 -7.88 -4.80
CA VAL A 42 7.78 -9.31 -4.48
C VAL A 42 9.06 -10.04 -4.86
N ASN A 43 9.87 -10.40 -3.86
CA ASN A 43 11.18 -11.03 -4.02
C ASN A 43 11.20 -12.51 -3.57
N MET A 44 10.08 -13.04 -3.05
CA MET A 44 9.90 -14.44 -2.71
C MET A 44 9.33 -15.23 -3.91
N THR A 45 9.75 -16.48 -4.07
CA THR A 45 9.12 -17.38 -5.04
C THR A 45 7.78 -17.89 -4.53
N ALA A 46 6.96 -18.46 -5.42
CA ALA A 46 5.68 -19.06 -5.05
C ALA A 46 5.86 -20.17 -3.99
N ASP A 47 6.88 -21.00 -4.12
CA ASP A 47 7.14 -22.11 -3.19
C ASP A 47 7.65 -21.62 -1.83
N GLU A 48 8.49 -20.59 -1.82
CA GLU A 48 8.96 -19.95 -0.59
C GLU A 48 7.82 -19.30 0.18
N LEU A 49 6.94 -18.58 -0.53
CA LEU A 49 5.77 -17.95 0.06
C LEU A 49 4.77 -19.01 0.55
N GLU A 50 4.56 -20.08 -0.21
CA GLU A 50 3.69 -21.18 0.20
C GLU A 50 4.19 -21.85 1.49
N LYS A 51 5.49 -22.10 1.59
CA LYS A 51 6.10 -22.66 2.81
C LYS A 51 5.95 -21.71 4.00
N TRP A 52 6.10 -20.40 3.77
CA TRP A 52 5.92 -19.39 4.80
C TRP A 52 4.48 -19.31 5.32
N LEU A 53 3.48 -19.29 4.42
CA LEU A 53 2.06 -19.18 4.79
C LEU A 53 1.56 -20.41 5.59
N LYS A 54 2.20 -21.57 5.43
CA LYS A 54 1.91 -22.76 6.25
C LYS A 54 2.37 -22.63 7.71
N GLY A 55 3.21 -21.66 8.03
CA GLY A 55 3.73 -21.42 9.38
C GLY A 55 2.79 -20.59 10.26
N GLY A 56 2.78 -20.87 11.57
CA GLY A 56 1.93 -20.16 12.54
C GLY A 56 2.24 -18.65 12.66
N ASP A 57 3.49 -18.25 12.41
CA ASP A 57 3.90 -16.84 12.37
C ASP A 57 3.16 -16.06 11.27
N SER A 58 2.89 -16.69 10.13
CA SER A 58 2.18 -16.05 9.03
C SER A 58 0.70 -15.84 9.36
N GLN A 59 0.08 -16.81 10.03
CA GLN A 59 -1.35 -16.82 10.37
C GLN A 59 -1.72 -15.80 11.46
N THR A 60 -0.77 -15.48 12.35
CA THR A 60 -0.98 -14.58 13.48
C THR A 60 -0.54 -13.13 13.21
N SER A 61 0.07 -12.87 12.05
CA SER A 61 0.66 -11.57 11.72
C SER A 61 -0.22 -10.72 10.80
N GLY A 62 -0.40 -9.46 11.18
CA GLY A 62 -1.10 -8.44 10.40
C GLY A 62 -2.50 -8.11 10.91
N TRP A 63 -3.24 -7.32 10.13
CA TRP A 63 -4.60 -6.91 10.48
C TRP A 63 -5.60 -8.02 10.18
N SER A 64 -6.29 -8.52 11.22
CA SER A 64 -7.38 -9.49 11.08
C SER A 64 -8.56 -8.87 10.33
N LYS A 65 -9.17 -9.65 9.44
CA LYS A 65 -10.42 -9.25 8.81
C LYS A 65 -11.56 -9.25 9.83
N ASN A 66 -12.51 -8.33 9.64
CA ASN A 66 -13.73 -8.27 10.45
C ASN A 66 -14.86 -9.14 9.85
N ASP A 67 -14.52 -10.21 9.13
CA ASP A 67 -15.46 -11.09 8.44
C ASP A 67 -15.70 -12.42 9.20
N GLY A 68 -15.13 -12.56 10.41
CA GLY A 68 -15.28 -13.76 11.23
C GLY A 68 -14.43 -14.95 10.79
N SER A 69 -13.63 -14.83 9.72
CA SER A 69 -12.73 -15.92 9.27
C SER A 69 -11.53 -16.14 10.20
N GLY A 70 -11.19 -15.14 11.03
CA GLY A 70 -9.97 -15.14 11.85
C GLY A 70 -8.68 -14.94 11.04
N GLU A 71 -8.77 -14.76 9.72
CA GLU A 71 -7.62 -14.62 8.84
C GLU A 71 -7.15 -13.17 8.70
N SER A 72 -5.83 -12.96 8.63
CA SER A 72 -5.26 -11.65 8.32
C SER A 72 -5.36 -11.31 6.83
N ILE A 73 -5.52 -10.01 6.53
CA ILE A 73 -5.54 -9.50 5.14
C ILE A 73 -4.24 -9.87 4.40
N GLY A 74 -3.10 -9.83 5.11
CA GLY A 74 -1.81 -10.18 4.53
C GLY A 74 -1.74 -11.65 4.14
N HIS A 75 -2.26 -12.55 4.97
CA HIS A 75 -2.23 -13.98 4.70
C HIS A 75 -3.08 -14.36 3.47
N GLU A 76 -4.28 -13.77 3.33
CA GLU A 76 -5.10 -13.94 2.13
C GLU A 76 -4.37 -13.38 0.89
N SER A 77 -3.76 -12.21 1.04
CA SER A 77 -2.99 -11.57 -0.04
C SER A 77 -1.84 -12.46 -0.51
N GLY A 78 -1.13 -13.10 0.42
CA GLY A 78 -0.06 -14.06 0.13
C GLY A 78 -0.53 -15.21 -0.74
N ARG A 79 -1.72 -15.78 -0.48
CA ARG A 79 -2.28 -16.83 -1.33
C ARG A 79 -2.53 -16.37 -2.77
N LYS A 80 -3.10 -15.18 -2.93
CA LYS A 80 -3.32 -14.59 -4.26
C LYS A 80 -2.01 -14.32 -4.99
N ILE A 81 -0.96 -13.89 -4.27
CA ILE A 81 0.38 -13.74 -4.85
C ILE A 81 0.91 -15.09 -5.37
N ILE A 82 0.74 -16.17 -4.61
CA ILE A 82 1.14 -17.53 -5.06
C ILE A 82 0.40 -17.91 -6.35
N GLU A 83 -0.90 -17.65 -6.42
CA GLU A 83 -1.72 -17.92 -7.62
C GLU A 83 -1.20 -17.14 -8.84
N ILE A 84 -0.94 -15.83 -8.69
CA ILE A 84 -0.39 -14.98 -9.75
C ILE A 84 0.98 -15.49 -10.22
N LEU A 85 1.87 -15.82 -9.28
CA LEU A 85 3.22 -16.31 -9.59
C LEU A 85 3.19 -17.69 -10.29
N LYS A 86 2.29 -18.59 -9.89
CA LYS A 86 2.11 -19.91 -10.53
C LYS A 86 1.44 -19.80 -11.90
N LYS A 87 0.48 -18.89 -12.06
CA LYS A 87 -0.23 -18.61 -13.33
C LYS A 87 0.72 -18.03 -14.38
N ASN A 88 1.63 -17.15 -13.97
CA ASN A 88 2.53 -16.44 -14.88
C ASN A 88 4.01 -16.42 -14.42
N PRO A 89 4.70 -17.57 -14.43
CA PRO A 89 6.09 -17.67 -13.96
C PRO A 89 7.08 -16.87 -14.81
N LYS A 90 6.74 -16.59 -16.07
CA LYS A 90 7.56 -15.76 -16.98
C LYS A 90 7.33 -14.26 -16.81
N LYS A 91 6.40 -13.85 -15.93
CA LYS A 91 6.04 -12.45 -15.66
C LYS A 91 5.62 -11.66 -16.92
N ASP A 92 4.99 -12.34 -17.86
CA ASP A 92 4.50 -11.75 -19.12
C ASP A 92 3.32 -10.79 -18.85
N PRO A 93 3.46 -9.48 -19.12
CA PRO A 93 2.41 -8.50 -18.85
C PRO A 93 1.05 -8.83 -19.49
N SER A 94 1.05 -9.50 -20.64
CA SER A 94 -0.17 -9.82 -21.40
C SER A 94 -1.03 -10.92 -20.77
N LYS A 95 -0.51 -11.63 -19.77
CA LYS A 95 -1.18 -12.77 -19.12
C LYS A 95 -1.90 -12.43 -17.82
N TYR A 96 -1.80 -11.18 -17.37
CA TYR A 96 -2.50 -10.71 -16.20
C TYR A 96 -3.90 -10.23 -16.59
N ASP A 97 -4.90 -10.62 -15.80
CA ASP A 97 -6.24 -10.07 -15.91
C ASP A 97 -6.43 -8.84 -14.99
N GLY A 98 -7.61 -8.23 -15.04
CA GLY A 98 -7.91 -7.04 -14.24
C GLY A 98 -7.85 -7.29 -12.73
N ASP A 99 -8.18 -8.50 -12.28
CA ASP A 99 -8.16 -8.87 -10.86
C ASP A 99 -6.72 -9.07 -10.36
N ASP A 100 -5.88 -9.72 -11.17
CA ASP A 100 -4.44 -9.82 -10.95
C ASP A 100 -3.84 -8.41 -10.79
N LEU A 101 -4.11 -7.51 -11.75
CA LEU A 101 -3.58 -6.14 -11.74
C LEU A 101 -4.06 -5.33 -10.53
N GLN A 102 -5.33 -5.48 -10.15
CA GLN A 102 -5.86 -4.82 -8.96
C GLN A 102 -5.16 -5.30 -7.69
N HIS A 103 -4.94 -6.62 -7.58
CA HIS A 103 -4.23 -7.18 -6.43
C HIS A 103 -2.76 -6.78 -6.41
N MET A 104 -2.07 -6.86 -7.56
CA MET A 104 -0.67 -6.42 -7.73
C MET A 104 -0.49 -4.97 -7.29
N ARG A 105 -1.45 -4.10 -7.64
CA ARG A 105 -1.46 -2.69 -7.22
C ARG A 105 -1.50 -2.55 -5.71
N ARG A 106 -2.35 -3.33 -5.04
CA ARG A 106 -2.47 -3.34 -3.58
C ARG A 106 -1.18 -3.82 -2.93
N VAL A 107 -0.60 -4.91 -3.43
CA VAL A 107 0.66 -5.48 -2.94
C VAL A 107 1.80 -4.48 -3.07
N ALA A 108 1.99 -3.91 -4.27
CA ALA A 108 3.02 -2.92 -4.52
C ALA A 108 2.88 -1.68 -3.62
N ALA A 109 1.65 -1.19 -3.43
CA ALA A 109 1.40 -0.04 -2.56
C ALA A 109 1.67 -0.35 -1.09
N TYR A 110 1.29 -1.55 -0.62
CA TYR A 110 1.54 -2.01 0.73
C TYR A 110 3.04 -2.11 1.02
N ASN A 111 3.77 -2.83 0.16
CA ASN A 111 5.21 -3.07 0.29
C ASN A 111 5.99 -1.74 0.26
N LYS A 112 5.73 -0.86 -0.72
CA LYS A 112 6.42 0.43 -0.81
C LYS A 112 6.22 1.30 0.44
N ARG A 113 4.99 1.38 0.95
CA ARG A 113 4.72 2.17 2.16
C ARG A 113 5.37 1.56 3.39
N HIS A 114 5.31 0.24 3.56
CA HIS A 114 5.88 -0.41 4.73
C HIS A 114 7.41 -0.35 4.72
N LEU A 115 8.04 -0.56 3.56
CA LEU A 115 9.49 -0.42 3.42
C LEU A 115 9.98 1.01 3.67
N ALA A 116 9.20 2.03 3.28
CA ALA A 116 9.54 3.43 3.55
C ALA A 116 9.31 3.82 5.02
N GLN A 117 8.37 3.16 5.71
CA GLN A 117 8.05 3.45 7.10
C GLN A 117 8.97 2.72 8.08
N GLU A 118 9.51 1.57 7.69
CA GLU A 118 10.26 0.70 8.59
C GLU A 118 11.65 0.35 8.06
N GLU A 119 12.60 1.26 8.24
CA GLU A 119 14.04 0.93 8.07
C GLU A 119 14.46 -0.21 9.02
N LYS A 120 13.80 -0.33 10.18
CA LYS A 120 14.05 -1.36 11.21
C LYS A 120 13.53 -2.75 10.87
N ALA A 121 12.60 -2.91 9.91
CA ALA A 121 12.10 -4.23 9.53
C ALA A 121 13.19 -5.14 8.94
N LYS A 122 14.32 -4.56 8.51
CA LYS A 122 15.52 -5.28 8.08
C LYS A 122 16.33 -5.86 9.24
N GLU A 123 16.21 -5.28 10.44
CA GLU A 123 17.04 -5.63 11.60
C GLU A 123 16.39 -6.66 12.52
N ASP A 124 15.05 -6.72 12.57
CA ASP A 124 14.32 -7.62 13.46
C ASP A 124 13.34 -8.54 12.72
N THR A 125 13.78 -9.80 12.51
CA THR A 125 13.00 -10.88 11.91
C THR A 125 11.88 -11.41 12.81
N SER A 126 11.87 -11.06 14.10
CA SER A 126 10.81 -11.45 15.03
C SER A 126 9.63 -10.46 15.04
N SER A 127 9.82 -9.29 14.43
CA SER A 127 8.82 -8.22 14.40
C SER A 127 7.57 -8.60 13.59
N ASN A 128 6.41 -8.12 14.02
CA ASN A 128 5.14 -8.28 13.29
C ASN A 128 5.20 -7.65 11.88
N SER A 129 6.02 -6.62 11.71
CA SER A 129 6.23 -5.95 10.42
C SER A 129 6.97 -6.83 9.43
N TYR A 130 8.07 -7.47 9.84
CA TYR A 130 8.79 -8.44 9.02
C TYR A 130 7.88 -9.59 8.60
N LYS A 131 7.15 -10.18 9.56
CA LYS A 131 6.21 -11.28 9.29
C LYS A 131 5.09 -10.86 8.34
N SER A 132 4.56 -9.64 8.49
CA SER A 132 3.57 -9.09 7.58
C SER A 132 4.15 -8.90 6.18
N LEU A 133 5.31 -8.25 6.03
CA LEU A 133 5.97 -8.07 4.72
C LEU A 133 6.15 -9.40 3.98
N LYS A 134 6.52 -10.47 4.70
CA LYS A 134 6.60 -11.82 4.11
C LYS A 134 5.26 -12.36 3.66
N ASN A 135 4.17 -12.10 4.40
CA ASN A 135 2.81 -12.42 3.93
C ASN A 135 2.47 -11.70 2.61
N TRP A 136 3.07 -10.54 2.35
CA TRP A 136 2.94 -9.78 1.10
C TRP A 136 4.02 -10.10 0.07
N GLY A 137 4.74 -11.22 0.24
CA GLY A 137 5.73 -11.73 -0.71
C GLY A 137 7.07 -10.99 -0.72
N HIS A 138 7.33 -10.13 0.28
CA HIS A 138 8.59 -9.42 0.44
C HIS A 138 9.36 -9.95 1.66
N ASP A 139 10.52 -10.55 1.42
CA ASP A 139 11.47 -10.90 2.47
C ASP A 139 12.50 -9.77 2.61
N ALA A 140 12.47 -9.05 3.73
CA ALA A 140 13.39 -7.94 3.99
C ALA A 140 14.87 -8.37 4.13
N GLN A 141 15.14 -9.67 4.33
CA GLN A 141 16.51 -10.21 4.35
C GLN A 141 17.05 -10.52 2.95
N LYS A 142 16.19 -10.54 1.93
CA LYS A 142 16.59 -10.72 0.54
C LYS A 142 16.78 -9.35 -0.12
N SER A 143 18.03 -9.01 -0.41
CA SER A 143 18.41 -7.84 -1.21
C SER A 143 18.51 -8.18 -2.69
#